data_AF-A0A1V5Z3P7-F1
#
_entry.id   AF-A0A1V5Z3P7-F1
#
_cell.length_a   1.000
_cell.length_b   1.000
_cell.length_c   1.000
_cell.angle_alpha   90.00
_cell.angle_beta   90.00
_cell.angle_gamma   90.00
#
_symmetry.space_group_name_H-M   'P 1'
#
loop_
_entity.id
_entity.type
_entity.pdbx_description
1 polymer ?
#
loop_
_entity_poly.entity_id
_entity_poly.type
_entity_poly.pdbx_seq_one_letter_code
_entity_poly.pdbx_strand_id
1 'polypeptide(L)' 'MSHLRIPANQNTPVPSISRIYLASFVYENEIADLFGIPFAGIAVDYKGTFIRTSVPHPFGTPQIEVVKRRPDETGGKA' A
#
# COMPACT_ATOMS: atom_id res chain seq x y z
N MET A 1 1.76 -26.62 5.54
CA MET A 1 2.44 -25.31 5.58
C MET A 1 1.52 -24.31 6.21
N SER A 2 2.00 -23.54 7.19
CA SER A 2 1.25 -22.50 7.89
C SER A 2 1.71 -21.12 7.38
N HIS A 3 0.78 -20.31 6.89
CA HIS A 3 1.06 -18.93 6.45
C HIS A 3 0.57 -17.95 7.51
N LEU A 4 1.45 -17.06 7.97
CA LEU A 4 1.08 -15.98 8.87
C LEU A 4 0.51 -14.81 8.07
N ARG A 5 -0.59 -14.23 8.54
CA ARG A 5 -1.17 -13.00 7.99
C ARG A 5 -1.34 -12.01 9.11
N ILE A 6 -0.97 -10.77 8.86
CA ILE A 6 -1.07 -9.67 9.83
C ILE A 6 -1.86 -8.55 9.16
N PRO A 7 -2.94 -8.05 9.78
CA PRO A 7 -3.63 -6.87 9.26
C PRO A 7 -2.72 -5.65 9.39
N ALA A 8 -2.57 -4.89 8.30
CA ALA A 8 -1.77 -3.68 8.24
C ALA A 8 -2.59 -2.52 7.66
N ASN A 9 -2.31 -1.30 8.13
CA ASN A 9 -2.93 -0.07 7.65
C ASN A 9 -1.89 1.06 7.62
N GLN A 10 -2.21 2.15 6.94
CA GLN A 10 -1.29 3.28 6.76
C GLN A 10 -1.09 4.13 8.03
N ASN A 11 -1.97 3.97 9.03
CA ASN A 11 -1.94 4.78 10.25
C ASN A 11 -1.12 4.15 11.38
N THR A 12 -0.83 2.85 11.28
CA THR A 12 -0.21 2.07 12.37
C THR A 12 1.09 1.46 11.88
N PRO A 13 2.24 1.86 12.42
CA PRO A 13 3.53 1.26 12.08
C PRO A 13 3.60 -0.23 12.45
N VAL A 14 3.97 -1.05 11.47
CA VAL A 14 4.22 -2.48 11.66
C VAL A 14 5.64 -2.69 12.20
N PRO A 15 5.85 -3.50 13.25
CA PRO A 15 7.20 -3.80 13.72
C PRO A 15 7.98 -4.59 12.68
N SER A 16 9.16 -4.11 12.31
CA SER A 16 10.08 -4.80 11.39
C SER A 16 10.63 -6.09 12.00
N ILE A 17 10.77 -7.12 11.16
CA ILE A 17 11.43 -8.38 11.54
C ILE A 17 12.88 -8.44 11.06
N SER A 18 13.38 -7.37 10.44
CA SER A 18 14.72 -7.32 9.83
C SER A 18 15.86 -7.51 10.84
N ARG A 19 15.59 -7.25 12.12
CA ARG A 19 16.53 -7.56 13.22
C ARG A 19 16.80 -9.07 13.38
N ILE A 20 15.85 -9.92 13.01
CA ILE A 20 15.96 -11.39 13.07
C ILE A 20 16.27 -11.93 11.67
N TYR A 21 15.60 -11.39 10.66
CA TYR A 21 15.73 -11.79 9.26
C TYR A 21 16.16 -10.60 8.42
N LEU A 22 17.47 -10.33 8.33
CA LEU A 22 17.98 -9.15 7.63
C LEU A 22 17.38 -8.99 6.22
N ALA A 23 17.23 -10.09 5.46
CA ALA A 23 16.62 -10.07 4.14
C ALA A 23 15.20 -9.47 4.07
N SER A 24 14.47 -9.36 5.19
CA SER A 24 13.14 -8.73 5.21
C SER A 24 13.17 -7.23 4.94
N PHE A 25 14.30 -6.55 5.14
CA PHE A 25 14.37 -5.09 4.92
C PHE A 25 13.98 -4.72 3.49
N VAL A 26 14.31 -5.55 2.50
CA VAL A 26 13.95 -5.34 1.09
C VAL A 26 12.43 -5.28 0.92
N TYR A 27 11.73 -6.27 1.47
CA TYR A 27 10.27 -6.35 1.39
C TYR A 27 9.60 -5.24 2.21
N GLU A 28 10.12 -4.93 3.40
CA GLU A 28 9.57 -3.87 4.24
C GLU A 28 9.67 -2.50 3.55
N ASN A 29 10.81 -2.19 2.92
CA ASN A 29 10.96 -0.97 2.13
C ASN A 29 10.08 -0.98 0.87
N GLU A 30 9.98 -2.10 0.15
CA GLU A 30 9.08 -2.21 -1.02
C GLU A 30 7.62 -1.97 -0.63
N ILE A 31 7.15 -2.58 0.46
CA ILE A 31 5.79 -2.40 0.94
C ILE A 31 5.54 -0.95 1.38
N ALA A 32 6.52 -0.34 2.07
CA ALA A 32 6.43 1.06 2.46
C ALA A 32 6.30 1.96 1.22
N ASP A 33 7.16 1.79 0.22
CA ASP A 33 7.21 2.63 -0.97
C ASP A 33 5.99 2.44 -1.90
N LEU A 34 5.49 1.20 -2.03
CA LEU A 34 4.42 0.87 -2.98
C LEU A 34 3.02 1.00 -2.39
N PHE A 35 2.83 0.65 -1.11
CA PHE A 35 1.51 0.61 -0.45
C PHE A 35 1.33 1.69 0.62
N GLY A 36 2.41 2.36 1.05
CA GLY A 36 2.36 3.39 2.08
C GLY A 36 2.14 2.85 3.48
N ILE A 37 2.48 1.57 3.71
CA ILE A 37 2.37 0.96 5.04
C ILE A 37 3.65 1.29 5.82
N PRO A 38 3.56 2.01 6.95
CA PRO A 38 4.73 2.36 7.73
C PRO A 38 5.29 1.14 8.47
N PHE A 39 6.61 1.05 8.55
CA PHE A 39 7.32 0.06 9.37
C PHE A 39 8.20 0.76 10.42
N ALA A 40 8.32 0.13 11.59
CA ALA A 40 9.15 0.64 12.69
C ALA A 40 10.35 -0.29 12.92
N GLY A 41 11.55 0.30 12.99
CA GLY A 41 12.78 -0.42 13.36
C GLY A 41 13.41 -1.26 12.25
N ILE A 42 13.27 -0.85 10.99
CA ILE A 42 13.96 -1.50 9.86
C ILE A 42 15.48 -1.34 10.04
N ALA A 43 16.22 -2.43 9.88
CA ALA A 43 17.67 -2.45 10.01
C ALA A 43 18.38 -1.58 8.96
N VAL A 44 17.86 -1.58 7.72
CA VAL A 44 18.31 -0.71 6.62
C VAL A 44 17.08 0.00 6.04
N ASP A 45 16.87 1.24 6.47
CA ASP A 45 15.70 2.04 6.11
C ASP A 45 16.04 3.06 5.02
N TYR A 46 15.38 2.95 3.86
CA TYR A 46 15.52 3.85 2.72
C TYR A 46 14.51 5.01 2.75
N LYS A 47 13.63 5.05 3.75
CA LYS A 47 12.70 6.16 4.04
C LYS A 47 11.88 6.61 2.83
N GLY A 48 11.32 5.67 2.06
CA GLY A 48 10.53 6.03 0.87
C GLY A 48 11.32 6.16 -0.43
N THR A 49 12.62 5.83 -0.43
CA THR A 49 13.53 6.01 -1.57
C THR A 49 14.11 4.69 -2.09
N PHE A 50 13.53 3.55 -1.72
CA PHE A 50 14.00 2.24 -2.17
C PHE A 50 13.61 1.99 -3.62
N ILE A 51 12.36 2.31 -4.00
CA ILE A 51 11.84 2.20 -5.36
C ILE A 51 11.41 3.59 -5.83
N ARG A 52 11.96 4.01 -6.97
CA ARG A 52 11.48 5.22 -7.65
C ARG A 52 10.16 4.95 -8.35
N THR A 53 9.12 5.65 -7.90
CA THR A 53 7.78 5.64 -8.50
C THR A 53 7.45 7.03 -9.06
N SER A 54 6.57 7.09 -10.07
CA SER A 54 6.10 8.38 -10.61
C SER A 54 5.10 9.09 -9.70
N VAL A 55 4.43 8.34 -8.81
CA VAL A 55 3.48 8.84 -7.81
C VAL A 55 3.74 8.15 -6.47
N PRO A 56 3.52 8.82 -5.32
CA PRO A 56 3.68 8.18 -4.01
C PRO A 56 2.73 7.00 -3.84
N HIS A 57 3.22 5.88 -3.31
CA HIS A 57 2.42 4.70 -2.94
C HIS A 57 1.42 4.25 -4.02
N PRO A 58 1.88 3.92 -5.25
CA PRO A 58 1.02 3.67 -6.40
C PRO A 58 -0.03 2.57 -6.19
N PHE A 59 0.19 1.65 -5.25
CA PHE A 59 -0.71 0.53 -4.95
C PHE A 59 -1.55 0.74 -3.68
N GLY A 60 -1.32 1.83 -2.93
CA GLY A 60 -2.05 2.16 -1.72
C GLY A 60 -3.43 2.78 -1.97
N THR A 61 -3.66 3.37 -3.15
CA THR A 61 -4.95 3.98 -3.52
C THR A 61 -5.65 3.14 -4.59
N PRO A 62 -6.93 2.77 -4.40
CA PRO A 62 -7.68 2.08 -5.45
C PRO A 62 -7.83 2.99 -6.68
N GLN A 63 -7.16 2.63 -7.77
CA GLN A 63 -7.14 3.40 -9.04
C GLN A 63 -8.45 3.26 -9.85
N ILE A 64 -9.47 2.60 -9.30
CA ILE A 64 -10.75 2.37 -9.98
C ILE A 64 -11.75 3.38 -9.45
N GLU A 65 -11.89 4.51 -10.16
CA GLU A 65 -13.06 5.36 -10.00
C GLU A 65 -14.28 4.59 -10.54
N VAL A 66 -15.18 4.18 -9.65
CA VAL A 66 -16.48 3.65 -10.05
C VAL A 66 -17.21 4.76 -10.80
N VAL A 67 -17.23 4.69 -12.14
CA VAL A 67 -18.00 5.61 -12.98
C VAL A 67 -19.46 5.51 -12.53
N LYS A 68 -19.92 6.51 -11.78
CA LYS A 68 -21.32 6.63 -11.39
C LYS A 68 -22.11 6.83 -12.68
N ARG A 69 -22.82 5.80 -13.13
CA ARG A 69 -23.66 5.86 -14.33
C ARG A 69 -24.64 7.03 -14.12
N ARG A 70 -24.60 8.03 -15.00
CA ARG A 70 -25.52 9.18 -14.95
C ARG A 70 -26.95 8.64 -15.05
N PRO A 71 -27.90 9.08 -14.19
CA PRO A 71 -29.30 8.80 -14.42
C PRO A 71 -29.70 9.49 -15.73
N ASP A 72 -29.96 8.65 -16.72
CA ASP A 72 -30.43 9.00 -18.03
C ASP A 72 -31.81 9.65 -17.95
N GLU A 73 -31.89 10.81 -18.60
CA GLU A 73 -33.07 11.61 -18.83
C GLU A 73 -34.12 10.77 -19.58
N THR A 74 -35.02 10.11 -18.87
CA THR A 74 -36.24 9.57 -19.50
C THR A 74 -37.28 10.69 -19.59
N GLY A 75 -37.04 11.63 -20.51
CA GLY A 75 -38.09 12.45 -21.09
C GLY A 75 -38.92 11.59 -22.05
N GLY A 76 -39.98 10.98 -21.55
CA GLY A 76 -40.97 10.26 -22.35
C GLY A 76 -42.35 10.90 -22.16
N LYS A 77 -42.70 11.84 -23.03
CA LYS A 77 -44.07 12.34 -23.20
C LYS A 77 -45.02 11.18 -23.49
N ALA A 78 -46.16 11.14 -22.79
CA ALA A 78 -47.47 10.78 -23.32
C ALA A 78 -48.55 11.30 -22.34
#